data_AF-A0A843BWF4-F1
#
_entry.id   AF-A0A843BWF4-F1
#
_cell.length_a   1.000
_cell.length_b   1.000
_cell.length_c   1.000
_cell.angle_alpha   90.00
_cell.angle_beta   90.00
_cell.angle_gamma   90.00
#
_symmetry.space_group_name_H-M   'P 1'
#
loop_
_entity.id
_entity.type
_entity.pdbx_description
1 polymer ?
#
loop_
_entity_poly.entity_id
_entity_poly.type
_entity_poly.pdbx_seq_one_letter_code
_entity_poly.pdbx_strand_id
1 'polypeptide(L)'
;MIESESETILNPYLSEEVNLKKKTPFHAQWEIFKIRSWRFLAHHPTCSEYKNHYFKIGSIHLCIGCFSIYSAILSYLVLFLAVPSVFRFNPLVMSILPFAGFGLAIFHLIFKVKNKWIKSFFRFSAGFGIAAYGALAIATFTEIKQWWLGIILLVILLAGNQMYGMSRGRTANRKECADCALREANPPCLPEKNTNIRVRKVYAIIEEELKTLQEKRDKKNESEAETQKID
;
A
#
# COMPACT_ATOMS: atom_id res chain seq x y z
N MET A 1 33.46 -30.47 22.89
CA MET A 1 32.38 -29.50 23.17
C MET A 1 32.28 -28.61 21.95
N ILE A 2 31.26 -28.85 21.14
CA ILE A 2 30.93 -27.98 20.01
C ILE A 2 30.11 -26.86 20.64
N GLU A 3 30.69 -25.66 20.74
CA GLU A 3 29.90 -24.45 20.99
C GLU A 3 28.84 -24.42 19.90
N SER A 4 27.59 -24.69 20.29
CA SER A 4 26.47 -24.41 19.41
C SER A 4 26.51 -22.91 19.22
N GLU A 5 27.04 -22.45 18.08
CA GLU A 5 26.68 -21.16 17.52
C GLU A 5 25.16 -21.13 17.59
N SER A 6 24.63 -20.37 18.55
CA SER A 6 23.25 -19.96 18.48
C SER A 6 23.21 -19.16 17.19
N GLU A 7 22.81 -19.81 16.10
CA GLU A 7 22.26 -19.15 14.94
C GLU A 7 21.22 -18.21 15.54
N THR A 8 21.66 -16.97 15.70
CA THR A 8 20.80 -15.87 16.00
C THR A 8 19.99 -15.83 14.73
N ILE A 9 18.87 -16.57 14.71
CA ILE A 9 17.84 -16.45 13.69
C ILE A 9 17.51 -14.98 13.79
N LEU A 10 18.16 -14.21 12.91
CA LEU A 10 18.17 -12.77 12.91
C LEU A 10 16.78 -12.44 12.45
N ASN A 11 15.89 -12.43 13.45
CA ASN A 11 14.48 -12.62 13.28
C ASN A 11 14.09 -11.65 12.16
N PRO A 12 13.49 -12.08 11.04
CA PRO A 12 13.28 -11.21 9.87
C PRO A 12 12.47 -9.92 10.21
N TYR A 13 11.89 -9.90 11.42
CA TYR A 13 11.36 -8.82 12.25
C TYR A 13 12.35 -7.70 12.66
N LEU A 14 13.66 -7.81 12.40
CA LEU A 14 14.71 -6.83 12.73
C LEU A 14 15.12 -5.92 11.57
N SER A 15 14.77 -6.27 10.32
CA SER A 15 15.31 -5.58 9.14
C SER A 15 14.76 -4.16 8.89
N GLU A 16 13.70 -3.76 9.59
CA GLU A 16 13.34 -2.35 9.77
C GLU A 16 12.87 -2.18 11.22
N GLU A 17 13.74 -1.68 12.09
CA GLU A 17 13.40 -1.36 13.48
C GLU A 17 12.19 -0.42 13.51
N VAL A 18 11.13 -0.84 14.21
CA VAL A 18 10.05 0.06 14.62
C VAL A 18 10.65 0.95 15.70
N ASN A 19 11.26 2.06 15.28
CA ASN A 19 11.87 3.00 16.20
C ASN A 19 10.86 4.11 16.53
N LEU A 20 10.22 4.00 17.70
CA LEU A 20 9.31 5.01 18.21
C LEU A 20 10.13 6.18 18.78
N LYS A 21 10.13 7.34 18.12
CA LYS A 21 10.79 8.56 18.64
C LYS A 21 10.35 8.93 20.06
N LYS A 22 9.08 8.68 20.39
CA LYS A 22 8.52 8.84 21.73
C LYS A 22 7.59 7.67 22.01
N LYS A 23 7.73 7.04 23.17
CA LYS A 23 6.91 5.90 23.60
C LYS A 23 5.62 6.37 24.30
N THR A 24 4.79 7.11 23.57
CA THR A 24 3.47 7.55 24.07
C THR A 24 2.36 6.86 23.28
N PRO A 25 1.15 6.67 23.86
CA PRO A 25 0.02 6.07 23.15
C PRO A 25 -0.32 6.77 21.83
N PHE A 26 -0.19 8.10 21.79
CA PHE A 26 -0.41 8.88 20.57
C PHE A 26 0.59 8.54 19.46
N HIS A 27 1.89 8.52 19.78
CA HIS A 27 2.93 8.20 18.79
C HIS A 27 2.82 6.76 18.30
N ALA A 28 2.42 5.85 19.18
CA ALA A 28 2.10 4.48 18.81
C ALA A 28 0.93 4.37 17.84
N GLN A 29 -0.20 5.04 18.12
CA GLN A 29 -1.35 5.06 17.21
C GLN A 29 -0.98 5.66 15.85
N TRP A 30 -0.13 6.71 15.85
CA TRP A 30 0.40 7.30 14.63
C TRP A 30 1.27 6.32 13.82
N GLU A 31 2.17 5.58 14.46
CA GLU A 31 2.98 4.57 13.79
C GLU A 31 2.14 3.36 13.33
N ILE A 32 1.14 2.93 14.10
CA ILE A 32 0.18 1.91 13.69
C ILE A 32 -0.61 2.39 12.47
N PHE A 33 -1.07 3.63 12.44
CA PHE A 33 -1.75 4.22 11.29
C PHE A 33 -0.84 4.19 10.06
N LYS A 34 0.44 4.56 10.18
CA LYS A 34 1.41 4.47 9.07
C LYS A 34 1.59 3.03 8.58
N ILE A 35 1.81 2.10 9.51
CA ILE A 35 1.97 0.68 9.20
C ILE A 35 0.70 0.14 8.51
N ARG A 36 -0.50 0.54 8.95
CA ARG A 36 -1.77 0.13 8.33
C ARG A 36 -2.04 0.81 7.00
N SER A 37 -1.64 2.08 6.82
CA SER A 37 -1.79 2.81 5.55
C SER A 37 -1.07 2.08 4.42
N TRP A 38 0.02 1.40 4.74
CA TRP A 38 0.78 0.58 3.83
C TRP A 38 -0.04 -0.56 3.23
N ARG A 39 -0.94 -1.20 3.99
CA ARG A 39 -1.87 -2.21 3.47
C ARG A 39 -2.68 -1.68 2.26
N PHE A 40 -3.03 -0.40 2.28
CA PHE A 40 -3.84 0.22 1.23
C PHE A 40 -2.98 0.84 0.11
N LEU A 41 -1.81 1.39 0.44
CA LEU A 41 -0.99 2.15 -0.49
C LEU A 41 0.15 1.35 -1.15
N ALA A 42 0.56 0.25 -0.54
CA ALA A 42 1.60 -0.63 -1.03
C ALA A 42 1.30 -2.09 -0.65
N HIS A 43 0.79 -2.82 -1.62
CA HIS A 43 0.47 -4.24 -1.50
C HIS A 43 1.70 -5.17 -1.58
N HIS A 44 2.91 -4.64 -1.44
CA HIS A 44 4.17 -5.40 -1.48
C HIS A 44 4.83 -5.37 -0.10
N PRO A 45 5.58 -6.41 0.32
CA PRO A 45 6.32 -6.40 1.58
C PRO A 45 7.49 -5.40 1.56
N THR A 46 7.88 -4.88 2.72
CA THR A 46 8.95 -3.89 2.95
C THR A 46 10.23 -4.64 3.24
N CYS A 47 10.71 -5.40 2.27
CA CYS A 47 12.05 -5.96 2.32
C CYS A 47 12.98 -5.23 1.34
N SER A 48 14.28 -5.48 1.47
CA SER A 48 15.32 -4.95 0.58
C SER A 48 14.98 -5.15 -0.90
N GLU A 49 14.43 -6.32 -1.24
CA GLU A 49 14.11 -6.71 -2.62
C GLU A 49 13.04 -5.79 -3.25
N TYR A 50 12.12 -5.25 -2.44
CA TYR A 50 11.07 -4.34 -2.91
C TYR A 50 11.44 -2.86 -2.80
N LYS A 51 12.67 -2.50 -2.40
CA LYS A 51 13.10 -1.08 -2.30
C LYS A 51 12.88 -0.30 -3.60
N ASN A 52 12.92 -0.97 -4.75
CA ASN A 52 12.70 -0.37 -6.07
C ASN A 52 11.22 -0.25 -6.49
N HIS A 53 10.27 -0.78 -5.71
CA HIS A 53 8.84 -0.77 -6.01
C HIS A 53 8.06 0.29 -5.25
N TYR A 54 8.67 0.92 -4.25
CA TYR A 54 8.09 2.03 -3.51
C TYR A 54 9.07 3.20 -3.45
N PHE A 55 8.54 4.39 -3.18
CA PHE A 55 9.33 5.54 -2.78
C PHE A 55 8.84 6.03 -1.42
N LYS A 56 9.69 6.74 -0.71
CA LYS A 56 9.43 7.21 0.65
C LYS A 56 9.27 8.73 0.64
N ILE A 57 8.12 9.22 1.12
CA ILE A 57 7.89 10.64 1.43
C ILE A 57 7.76 10.75 2.95
N GLY A 58 8.79 11.27 3.61
CA GLY A 58 8.86 11.29 5.07
C GLY A 58 8.81 9.87 5.64
N SER A 59 7.72 9.51 6.32
CA SER A 59 7.49 8.17 6.86
C SER A 59 6.50 7.32 6.06
N ILE A 60 5.95 7.85 4.96
CA ILE A 60 4.95 7.18 4.14
C ILE A 60 5.64 6.45 2.99
N HIS A 61 5.29 5.18 2.80
CA HIS A 61 5.76 4.36 1.69
C HIS A 61 4.68 4.26 0.63
N LEU A 62 4.97 4.75 -0.57
CA LEU A 62 4.03 4.76 -1.69
C LEU A 62 4.50 3.77 -2.76
N CYS A 63 3.69 2.77 -3.08
CA CYS A 63 3.99 1.89 -4.21
C CYS A 63 3.94 2.70 -5.50
N ILE A 64 5.05 2.71 -6.25
CA ILE A 64 5.18 3.47 -7.51
C ILE A 64 4.03 3.13 -8.46
N GLY A 65 3.66 1.84 -8.51
CA GLY A 65 2.59 1.37 -9.38
C GLY A 65 1.19 1.83 -8.96
N CYS A 66 0.84 1.68 -7.69
CA CYS A 66 -0.45 2.13 -7.16
C CYS A 66 -0.56 3.65 -7.23
N PHE A 67 0.50 4.36 -6.83
CA PHE A 67 0.56 5.82 -6.90
C PHE A 67 0.36 6.33 -8.34
N SER A 68 0.99 5.70 -9.34
CA SER A 68 0.80 6.08 -10.75
C SER A 68 -0.65 5.88 -11.21
N ILE A 69 -1.30 4.77 -10.82
CA ILE A 69 -2.70 4.51 -11.18
C ILE A 69 -3.62 5.52 -10.50
N TYR A 70 -3.48 5.73 -9.20
CA TYR A 70 -4.36 6.63 -8.44
C TYR A 70 -4.18 8.09 -8.82
N SER A 71 -2.94 8.54 -9.04
CA SER A 71 -2.68 9.88 -9.55
C SER A 71 -3.30 10.10 -10.93
N ALA A 72 -3.26 9.09 -11.81
CA ALA A 72 -3.92 9.18 -13.11
C ALA A 72 -5.45 9.23 -13.01
N ILE A 73 -6.05 8.41 -12.14
CA ILE A 73 -7.50 8.43 -11.88
C ILE A 73 -7.91 9.82 -11.36
N LEU A 74 -7.19 10.34 -10.38
CA LEU A 74 -7.43 11.67 -9.82
C LEU A 74 -7.25 12.76 -10.89
N SER A 75 -6.21 12.66 -11.72
CA SER A 75 -5.95 13.61 -12.80
C SER A 75 -7.08 13.63 -13.82
N TYR A 76 -7.57 12.46 -14.25
CA TYR A 76 -8.72 12.38 -15.15
C TYR A 76 -9.98 12.95 -14.49
N LEU A 77 -10.24 12.65 -13.22
CA LEU A 77 -11.39 13.20 -12.50
C LEU A 77 -11.35 14.73 -12.43
N VAL A 78 -10.18 15.31 -12.15
CA VAL A 78 -9.99 16.76 -12.18
C VAL A 78 -10.27 17.31 -13.58
N LEU A 79 -9.74 16.70 -14.63
CA LEU A 79 -9.98 17.12 -16.03
C LEU A 79 -11.46 16.99 -16.44
N PHE A 80 -12.13 15.92 -16.01
CA PHE A 80 -13.55 15.67 -16.24
C PHE A 80 -14.43 16.77 -15.64
N LEU A 81 -14.08 17.27 -14.45
CA LEU A 81 -14.82 18.33 -13.76
C LEU A 81 -14.41 19.74 -14.21
N ALA A 82 -13.11 19.99 -14.43
CA ALA A 82 -12.58 21.31 -14.75
C ALA A 82 -12.72 21.69 -16.22
N VAL A 83 -12.70 20.71 -17.13
CA VAL A 83 -12.79 20.93 -18.59
C VAL A 83 -13.87 20.03 -19.20
N PRO A 84 -15.15 20.19 -18.81
CA PRO A 84 -16.21 19.28 -19.19
C PRO A 84 -16.49 19.29 -20.70
N SER A 85 -16.27 20.41 -21.40
CA SER A 85 -16.43 20.49 -22.86
C SER A 85 -15.57 19.47 -23.62
N VAL A 86 -14.39 19.14 -23.09
CA VAL A 86 -13.45 18.18 -23.71
C VAL A 86 -13.63 16.79 -23.12
N PHE A 87 -13.69 16.65 -21.79
CA PHE A 87 -13.61 15.33 -21.15
C PHE A 87 -14.96 14.69 -20.84
N ARG A 88 -16.05 15.47 -20.84
CA ARG A 88 -17.41 14.99 -20.53
C ARG A 88 -18.38 15.12 -21.70
N PHE A 89 -18.31 16.17 -22.50
CA PHE A 89 -19.29 16.42 -23.56
C PHE A 89 -18.77 16.10 -24.96
N ASN A 90 -17.49 15.74 -25.11
CA ASN A 90 -16.93 15.31 -26.39
C ASN A 90 -17.00 13.77 -26.52
N PRO A 91 -17.88 13.23 -27.38
CA PRO A 91 -18.07 11.78 -27.50
C PRO A 91 -16.84 11.05 -28.06
N LEU A 92 -16.04 11.72 -28.90
CA LEU A 92 -14.81 11.14 -29.46
C LEU A 92 -13.77 10.95 -28.36
N VAL A 93 -13.57 11.96 -27.51
CA VAL A 93 -12.63 11.88 -26.39
C VAL A 93 -13.08 10.82 -25.38
N MET A 94 -14.37 10.82 -25.02
CA MET A 94 -14.94 9.84 -24.09
C MET A 94 -14.87 8.40 -24.60
N SER A 95 -15.00 8.19 -25.91
CA SER A 95 -14.92 6.84 -26.48
C SER A 95 -13.47 6.37 -26.64
N ILE A 96 -12.55 7.23 -27.09
CA ILE A 96 -11.16 6.82 -27.38
C ILE A 96 -10.32 6.63 -26.10
N LEU A 97 -10.41 7.55 -25.13
CA LEU A 97 -9.53 7.54 -23.95
C LEU A 97 -9.57 6.24 -23.12
N PRO A 98 -10.75 5.64 -22.84
CA PRO A 98 -10.82 4.36 -22.15
C PRO A 98 -10.00 3.27 -22.86
N PHE A 99 -10.20 3.10 -24.16
CA PHE A 99 -9.53 2.06 -24.94
C PHE A 99 -8.05 2.36 -25.16
N ALA A 100 -7.66 3.63 -25.33
CA ALA A 100 -6.26 4.01 -25.42
C ALA A 100 -5.51 3.71 -24.11
N GLY A 101 -6.08 4.06 -22.96
CA GLY A 101 -5.48 3.78 -21.65
C GLY A 101 -5.34 2.29 -21.36
N PHE A 102 -6.39 1.50 -21.60
CA PHE A 102 -6.34 0.04 -21.45
C PHE A 102 -5.44 -0.64 -22.49
N GLY A 103 -5.47 -0.19 -23.75
CA GLY A 103 -4.62 -0.71 -24.83
C GLY A 103 -3.14 -0.56 -24.50
N LEU A 104 -2.74 0.61 -24.00
CA LEU A 104 -1.38 0.83 -23.49
C LEU A 104 -1.04 -0.11 -22.31
N ALA A 105 -1.99 -0.37 -21.40
CA ALA A 105 -1.79 -1.31 -20.31
C ALA A 105 -1.57 -2.76 -20.80
N ILE A 106 -2.25 -3.18 -21.88
CA ILE A 106 -2.06 -4.47 -22.53
C ILE A 106 -0.69 -4.54 -23.19
N PHE A 107 -0.27 -3.49 -23.92
CA PHE A 107 1.06 -3.43 -24.51
C PHE A 107 2.18 -3.60 -23.48
N HIS A 108 2.01 -3.02 -22.28
CA HIS A 108 2.94 -3.24 -21.17
C HIS A 108 3.09 -4.72 -20.78
N LEU A 109 2.00 -5.50 -20.79
CA LEU A 109 2.05 -6.93 -20.50
C LEU A 109 2.76 -7.71 -21.61
N ILE A 110 2.51 -7.37 -22.87
CA ILE A 110 3.08 -8.04 -24.04
C ILE A 110 4.60 -7.80 -24.12
N PHE A 111 5.04 -6.54 -24.02
CA PHE A 111 6.44 -6.18 -24.23
C PHE A 111 7.35 -6.39 -23.01
N LYS A 112 6.79 -6.76 -21.84
CA LYS A 112 7.54 -7.03 -20.60
C LYS A 112 8.59 -5.96 -20.31
N VAL A 113 8.22 -4.69 -20.47
CA VAL A 113 9.12 -3.55 -20.40
C VAL A 113 9.91 -3.56 -19.09
N LYS A 114 11.23 -3.42 -19.14
CA LYS A 114 12.10 -3.47 -17.95
C LYS A 114 12.24 -2.12 -17.25
N ASN A 115 12.27 -1.01 -18.01
CA ASN A 115 12.50 0.34 -17.49
C ASN A 115 11.38 0.79 -16.53
N LYS A 116 11.75 1.20 -15.30
CA LYS A 116 10.81 1.59 -14.24
C LYS A 116 9.91 2.77 -14.60
N TRP A 117 10.43 3.77 -15.31
CA TRP A 117 9.68 4.98 -15.69
C TRP A 117 8.65 4.66 -16.75
N ILE A 118 9.03 3.86 -17.75
CA ILE A 118 8.11 3.40 -18.78
C ILE A 118 7.02 2.51 -18.16
N LYS A 119 7.37 1.59 -17.23
CA LYS A 119 6.35 0.85 -16.45
C LYS A 119 5.41 1.79 -15.71
N SER A 120 5.93 2.85 -15.08
CA SER A 120 5.12 3.85 -14.38
C SER A 120 4.17 4.57 -15.33
N PHE A 121 4.65 4.97 -16.50
CA PHE A 121 3.85 5.61 -17.54
C PHE A 121 2.71 4.70 -18.00
N PHE A 122 2.97 3.43 -18.32
CA PHE A 122 1.92 2.49 -18.68
C PHE A 122 0.87 2.31 -17.57
N ARG A 123 1.30 2.32 -16.31
CA ARG A 123 0.39 2.25 -15.15
C ARG A 123 -0.43 3.52 -14.98
N PHE A 124 0.18 4.68 -15.22
CA PHE A 124 -0.52 5.95 -15.25
C PHE A 124 -1.58 5.95 -16.36
N SER A 125 -1.21 5.60 -17.59
CA SER A 125 -2.15 5.48 -18.72
C SER A 125 -3.28 4.49 -18.44
N ALA A 126 -3.00 3.37 -17.79
CA ALA A 126 -4.01 2.41 -17.35
C ALA A 126 -5.00 3.04 -16.35
N GLY A 127 -4.50 3.75 -15.34
CA GLY A 127 -5.36 4.46 -14.37
C GLY A 127 -6.22 5.53 -15.02
N PHE A 128 -5.66 6.28 -15.97
CA PHE A 128 -6.39 7.27 -16.77
C PHE A 128 -7.51 6.59 -17.59
N GLY A 129 -7.21 5.47 -18.25
CA GLY A 129 -8.18 4.66 -18.98
C GLY A 129 -9.29 4.10 -18.09
N ILE A 130 -8.97 3.62 -16.88
CA ILE A 130 -9.94 3.14 -15.89
C ILE A 130 -10.93 4.26 -15.51
N ALA A 131 -10.42 5.45 -15.22
CA ALA A 131 -11.26 6.58 -14.85
C ALA A 131 -12.13 7.05 -16.02
N ALA A 132 -11.56 7.13 -17.22
CA ALA A 132 -12.31 7.45 -18.43
C ALA A 132 -13.40 6.41 -18.72
N TYR A 133 -13.11 5.13 -18.53
CA TYR A 133 -14.09 4.05 -18.72
C TYR A 133 -15.22 4.17 -17.69
N GLY A 134 -14.90 4.45 -16.43
CA GLY A 134 -15.89 4.72 -15.39
C GLY A 134 -16.78 5.90 -15.73
N ALA A 135 -16.20 7.00 -16.23
CA ALA A 135 -16.96 8.16 -16.69
C ALA A 135 -17.86 7.83 -17.89
N LEU A 136 -17.39 7.02 -18.85
CA LEU A 136 -18.21 6.53 -19.96
C LEU A 136 -19.40 5.71 -19.46
N ALA A 137 -19.19 4.80 -18.51
CA ALA A 137 -20.26 4.02 -17.91
C ALA A 137 -21.28 4.93 -17.19
N ILE A 138 -20.82 5.90 -16.39
CA ILE A 138 -21.68 6.87 -15.69
C ILE A 138 -22.49 7.72 -16.68
N ALA A 139 -21.84 8.27 -17.71
CA ALA A 139 -22.52 9.07 -18.73
C ALA A 139 -23.58 8.27 -19.50
N THR A 140 -23.35 6.97 -19.69
CA THR A 140 -24.36 6.06 -20.27
C THR A 140 -25.61 5.96 -19.38
N PHE A 141 -25.47 5.97 -18.05
CA PHE A 141 -26.59 6.04 -17.12
C PHE A 141 -27.30 7.40 -17.15
N THR A 142 -26.54 8.49 -17.06
CA THR A 142 -27.11 9.82 -16.78
C THR A 142 -27.51 10.60 -18.03
N GLU A 143 -26.73 10.52 -19.10
CA GLU A 143 -26.90 11.36 -20.29
C GLU A 143 -27.61 10.60 -21.42
N ILE A 144 -27.19 9.36 -21.70
CA ILE A 144 -27.77 8.52 -22.76
C ILE A 144 -29.06 7.81 -22.27
N LYS A 145 -29.23 7.67 -20.94
CA LYS A 145 -30.35 6.98 -20.28
C LYS A 145 -30.47 5.48 -20.66
N GLN A 146 -29.36 4.86 -21.07
CA GLN A 146 -29.30 3.42 -21.38
C GLN A 146 -28.66 2.66 -20.21
N TRP A 147 -29.40 2.55 -19.11
CA TRP A 147 -28.87 1.98 -17.86
C TRP A 147 -28.29 0.56 -18.01
N TRP A 148 -28.90 -0.29 -18.84
CA TRP A 148 -28.42 -1.66 -19.06
C TRP A 148 -27.02 -1.68 -19.70
N LEU A 149 -26.75 -0.77 -20.64
CA LEU A 149 -25.44 -0.64 -21.28
C LEU A 149 -24.40 -0.14 -20.27
N GLY A 150 -24.79 0.81 -19.40
CA GLY A 150 -23.95 1.26 -18.28
C GLY A 150 -23.54 0.12 -17.35
N ILE A 151 -24.44 -0.82 -17.06
CA ILE A 151 -24.13 -2.02 -16.25
C ILE A 151 -23.14 -2.93 -16.98
N ILE A 152 -23.38 -3.21 -18.28
CA ILE A 152 -22.47 -4.06 -19.07
C ILE A 152 -21.06 -3.47 -19.08
N LEU A 153 -20.94 -2.16 -19.34
CA LEU A 153 -19.67 -1.44 -19.30
C LEU A 153 -19.01 -1.58 -17.92
N LEU A 154 -19.75 -1.36 -16.83
CA LEU A 154 -19.19 -1.49 -15.48
C LEU A 154 -18.69 -2.92 -15.19
N VAL A 155 -19.42 -3.95 -15.62
CA VAL A 155 -18.99 -5.35 -15.48
C VAL A 155 -17.71 -5.61 -16.27
N ILE A 156 -17.63 -5.13 -17.52
CA ILE A 156 -16.42 -5.25 -18.35
C ILE A 156 -15.23 -4.56 -17.68
N LEU A 157 -15.42 -3.35 -17.13
CA LEU A 157 -14.39 -2.61 -16.41
C LEU A 157 -13.87 -3.41 -15.21
N LEU A 158 -14.78 -3.92 -14.37
CA LEU A 158 -14.41 -4.68 -13.17
C LEU A 158 -13.72 -5.99 -13.53
N ALA A 159 -14.25 -6.75 -14.49
CA ALA A 159 -13.66 -8.00 -14.96
C ALA A 159 -12.27 -7.77 -15.59
N GLY A 160 -12.15 -6.77 -16.48
CA GLY A 160 -10.90 -6.42 -17.14
C GLY A 160 -9.83 -5.96 -16.14
N ASN A 161 -10.19 -5.13 -15.16
CA ASN A 161 -9.27 -4.70 -14.10
C ASN A 161 -8.82 -5.88 -13.22
N GLN A 162 -9.74 -6.79 -12.86
CA GLN A 162 -9.41 -7.98 -12.09
C GLN A 162 -8.48 -8.92 -12.87
N MET A 163 -8.76 -9.17 -14.15
CA MET A 163 -7.91 -9.97 -15.04
C MET A 163 -6.52 -9.35 -15.20
N TYR A 164 -6.45 -8.03 -15.42
CA TYR A 164 -5.19 -7.30 -15.49
C TYR A 164 -4.38 -7.43 -14.20
N GLY A 165 -5.03 -7.28 -13.05
CA GLY A 165 -4.41 -7.46 -11.73
C GLY A 165 -3.86 -8.87 -11.52
N MET A 166 -4.63 -9.90 -11.88
CA MET A 166 -4.21 -11.31 -11.76
C MET A 166 -3.02 -11.63 -12.67
N SER A 167 -3.06 -11.21 -13.94
CA SER A 167 -1.99 -11.42 -14.92
C SER A 167 -0.67 -10.78 -14.51
N ARG A 168 -0.73 -9.68 -13.75
CA ARG A 168 0.46 -8.94 -13.32
C ARG A 168 1.00 -9.36 -11.96
N GLY A 169 0.13 -9.68 -11.00
CA GLY A 169 0.47 -9.64 -9.58
C GLY A 169 1.01 -10.92 -8.96
N ARG A 170 0.66 -12.11 -9.46
CA ARG A 170 0.92 -13.34 -8.69
C ARG A 170 2.29 -13.96 -8.91
N THR A 171 2.83 -13.94 -10.12
CA THR A 171 4.07 -14.66 -10.43
C THR A 171 5.32 -13.81 -10.23
N ALA A 172 5.30 -12.54 -10.65
CA ALA A 172 6.43 -11.62 -10.48
C ALA A 172 6.75 -11.38 -9.00
N ASN A 173 5.72 -11.09 -8.19
CA ASN A 173 5.89 -10.86 -6.75
C ASN A 173 6.32 -12.13 -6.01
N ARG A 174 5.88 -13.32 -6.45
CA ARG A 174 6.34 -14.58 -5.82
C ARG A 174 7.84 -14.81 -6.03
N LYS A 175 8.37 -14.45 -7.20
CA LYS A 175 9.81 -14.56 -7.48
C LYS A 175 10.61 -13.57 -6.66
N GLU A 176 10.22 -12.30 -6.65
CA GLU A 176 10.92 -11.28 -5.85
C GLU A 176 10.78 -11.54 -4.33
N CYS A 177 9.70 -12.20 -3.89
CA CYS A 177 9.60 -12.61 -2.49
C CYS A 177 10.33 -13.92 -2.16
N ALA A 178 10.82 -14.66 -3.15
CA ALA A 178 11.53 -15.92 -2.89
C ALA A 178 12.79 -15.68 -2.05
N ASP A 179 13.45 -14.53 -2.27
CA ASP A 179 14.72 -14.12 -1.66
C ASP A 179 14.52 -13.18 -0.45
N CYS A 180 13.27 -12.95 -0.05
CA CYS A 180 12.95 -12.05 1.06
C CYS A 180 13.09 -12.79 2.40
N ALA A 181 13.84 -12.24 3.35
CA ALA A 181 13.96 -12.78 4.71
C ALA A 181 12.59 -13.00 5.41
N LEU A 182 11.57 -12.19 5.09
CA LEU A 182 10.20 -12.36 5.61
C LEU A 182 9.47 -13.59 5.06
N ARG A 183 10.01 -14.30 4.06
CA ARG A 183 9.39 -15.49 3.47
C ARG A 183 9.27 -16.62 4.49
N GLU A 184 10.29 -16.84 5.31
CA GLU A 184 10.30 -17.89 6.33
C GLU A 184 9.22 -17.65 7.39
N ALA A 185 9.04 -16.40 7.81
CA ALA A 185 8.03 -16.02 8.80
C ALA A 185 6.59 -16.12 8.26
N ASN A 186 6.38 -16.01 6.95
CA ASN A 186 5.05 -15.91 6.37
C ASN A 186 5.00 -16.25 4.88
N PRO A 187 5.06 -17.52 4.46
CA PRO A 187 4.76 -17.90 3.08
C PRO A 187 3.23 -17.85 2.87
N PRO A 188 2.68 -17.17 1.83
CA PRO A 188 3.28 -16.47 0.70
C PRO A 188 3.35 -14.92 0.88
N CYS A 189 4.31 -14.43 1.64
CA CYS A 189 4.62 -13.02 1.90
C CYS A 189 3.40 -12.09 1.99
N LEU A 190 2.37 -12.52 2.71
CA LEU A 190 1.09 -11.80 2.73
C LEU A 190 1.27 -10.44 3.42
N PRO A 191 1.04 -9.31 2.72
CA PRO A 191 1.25 -7.97 3.29
C PRO A 191 0.47 -7.75 4.58
N GLU A 192 -0.74 -8.29 4.67
CA GLU A 192 -1.61 -8.19 5.86
C GLU A 192 -0.97 -8.82 7.09
N LYS A 193 -0.44 -10.04 6.97
CA LYS A 193 0.24 -10.72 8.08
C LYS A 193 1.51 -9.99 8.49
N ASN A 194 2.30 -9.50 7.53
CA ASN A 194 3.50 -8.69 7.81
C ASN A 194 3.17 -7.37 8.52
N THR A 195 2.06 -6.74 8.11
CA THR A 195 1.53 -5.52 8.74
C THR A 195 1.11 -5.80 10.18
N ASN A 196 0.35 -6.87 10.41
CA ASN A 196 -0.12 -7.25 11.75
C ASN A 196 1.03 -7.60 12.70
N ILE A 197 2.06 -8.28 12.18
CA ILE A 197 3.30 -8.56 12.91
C ILE A 197 3.95 -7.25 13.39
N ARG A 198 4.10 -6.25 12.51
CA ARG A 198 4.68 -4.95 12.87
C ARG A 198 3.84 -4.19 13.89
N VAL A 199 2.51 -4.23 13.74
CA VAL A 199 1.58 -3.64 14.71
C VAL A 199 1.70 -4.28 16.09
N ARG A 200 1.81 -5.61 16.17
CA ARG A 200 2.04 -6.32 17.44
C ARG A 200 3.35 -5.90 18.11
N LYS A 201 4.41 -5.71 17.33
CA LYS A 201 5.70 -5.21 17.82
C LYS A 201 5.58 -3.80 18.42
N VAL A 202 4.83 -2.89 17.76
CA VAL A 202 4.54 -1.56 18.31
C VAL A 202 3.85 -1.67 19.68
N TYR A 203 2.83 -2.53 19.80
CA TYR A 203 2.14 -2.74 21.07
C TYR A 203 3.04 -3.29 22.17
N ALA A 204 3.89 -4.27 21.86
CA ALA A 204 4.83 -4.84 22.83
C ALA A 204 5.81 -3.79 23.38
N ILE A 205 6.35 -2.92 22.52
CA ILE A 205 7.27 -1.83 22.93
C ILE A 205 6.59 -0.85 23.92
N ILE A 206 5.31 -0.55 23.70
CA ILE A 206 4.56 0.35 24.59
C ILE A 206 4.24 -0.33 25.91
N GLU A 207 3.84 -1.60 25.85
CA GLU A 207 3.51 -2.37 27.05
C GLU A 207 4.72 -2.49 27.98
N GLU A 208 5.91 -2.76 27.43
CA GLU A 208 7.18 -2.80 28.18
C GLU A 208 7.52 -1.45 28.83
N GLU A 209 7.33 -0.35 28.09
CA GLU A 209 7.55 1.00 28.62
C GLU A 209 6.55 1.34 29.74
N LEU A 210 5.28 0.99 29.57
CA LEU A 210 4.25 1.21 30.58
C LEU A 210 4.56 0.44 31.87
N LYS A 211 5.02 -0.81 31.77
CA LYS A 211 5.48 -1.60 32.92
C LYS A 211 6.65 -0.93 33.62
N THR A 212 7.64 -0.47 32.86
CA THR A 212 8.82 0.23 33.42
C THR A 212 8.42 1.54 34.12
N LEU A 213 7.47 2.29 33.57
CA LEU A 213 6.95 3.51 34.19
C LEU A 213 6.14 3.23 35.46
N GLN A 214 5.41 2.10 35.49
CA GLN A 214 4.67 1.66 36.67
C GLN A 214 5.64 1.25 37.79
N GLU A 215 6.64 0.41 37.51
CA GLU A 215 7.66 0.03 38.49
C GLU A 215 8.40 1.23 39.08
N LYS A 216 8.71 2.24 38.25
CA LYS A 216 9.33 3.50 38.73
C LYS A 216 8.40 4.29 39.64
N ARG A 217 7.10 4.31 39.35
CA ARG A 217 6.10 4.98 40.19
C ARG A 217 5.95 4.27 41.52
N ASP A 218 5.89 2.94 41.51
CA ASP A 218 5.73 2.12 42.71
C ASP A 218 6.93 2.32 43.64
N LYS A 219 8.17 2.25 43.12
CA LYS A 219 9.40 2.55 43.88
C LYS A 219 9.43 3.97 44.45
N LYS A 220 8.93 4.96 43.71
CA LYS A 220 8.86 6.35 44.18
C LYS A 220 7.89 6.48 45.35
N ASN A 221 6.70 5.88 45.23
CA ASN A 221 5.69 5.89 46.28
C ASN A 221 6.19 5.19 47.56
N GLU A 222 6.93 4.08 47.43
CA GLU A 222 7.56 3.38 48.56
C GLU A 222 8.56 4.31 49.29
N SER A 223 9.45 4.98 48.55
CA SER A 223 10.43 5.91 49.14
C SER A 223 9.79 7.13 49.83
N GLU A 224 8.68 7.65 49.29
CA GLU A 224 7.92 8.75 49.89
C GLU A 224 7.22 8.30 51.18
N ALA A 225 6.67 7.07 51.20
CA ALA A 225 6.03 6.51 52.38
C ALA A 225 7.02 6.20 53.51
N GLU A 226 8.26 5.83 53.20
CA GLU A 226 9.33 5.66 54.20
C GLU A 226 9.76 7.00 54.80
N THR A 227 9.87 8.05 53.99
CA THR A 227 10.25 9.40 54.45
C THR A 227 9.21 9.96 55.42
N GLN A 228 7.91 9.78 55.14
CA GLN A 228 6.82 10.23 56.02
C GLN A 228 6.75 9.52 57.38
N LYS A 229 7.44 8.39 57.58
CA LYS A 229 7.49 7.70 58.88
C LYS A 229 8.58 8.23 59.82
N ILE A 230 9.49 9.04 59.30
CA ILE A 230 10.64 9.56 60.05
C ILE A 230 10.33 10.93 60.68
N ASP A 231 9.33 11.63 60.14
CA ASP A 231 8.81 12.90 60.65
C ASP A 231 7.71 12.70 61.70
#